data_AF-A0A412LMU2-F1
#
_entry.id   AF-A0A412LMU2-F1
#
_cell.length_a   1.000
_cell.length_b   1.000
_cell.length_c   1.000
_cell.angle_alpha   90.00
_cell.angle_beta   90.00
_cell.angle_gamma   90.00
#
_symmetry.space_group_name_H-M   'P 1'
#
loop_
_entity.id
_entity.type
_entity.pdbx_description
1 polymer ?
#
loop_
_entity_poly.entity_id
_entity_poly.type
_entity_poly.pdbx_seq_one_letter_code
_entity_poly.pdbx_strand_id
1 'polypeptide(L)'
;MNAPNGNEMIEVNTLNAITVSKMAGVIKARTYAKGAKSFLTVFLLSLLLIGGAIWTFFEAIGATTPAESEYFIALTFEGFYFAAAILVRHFRRPVYMFEPYVMITVVYILVYHVAAVFQLSVGETVRYGVDSTKYALIGCTFVVLGHIAFTVAYGLESNNGSNKRLKAFYKDVTNEHIIVKTAYVIYAFSLALYLAYQLSRGFSLSYVLSGGLASQGELTVNDSPLSFLSYCSYSLISAWLLIYMFGRNRITKLAAGFIMLGVIFFGGSRAPLLIPLLACAALHYIRKNSSPALTNVLVLVGALVLIFAVMQVARVGIRAGAGLDMHGVDMAGLFEPFYAEIDDFKVYYGIFGVVPGLHSFLYGRQMIIGSLTLFIPRAIWLGKPQPMIYEIINHLYGQRAVLDGVAYPNLSEYYVEFGFVGIIVCMFILGLLCRYCRGLFTEGGKNSLALAMYCVIFPALFQVIIRGYMPQNFSMLVFLLAPIAMAELLNNRNCE
;
A
#
# COMPACT_ATOMS: atom_id res chain seq x y z
N MET A 1 -7.84 -77.85 11.67
CA MET A 1 -7.40 -77.14 12.88
C MET A 1 -6.18 -76.29 12.52
N ASN A 2 -6.25 -75.01 12.89
CA ASN A 2 -5.19 -74.00 13.02
C ASN A 2 -4.55 -73.37 11.76
N ALA A 3 -5.08 -72.19 11.40
CA ALA A 3 -4.27 -70.98 11.13
C ALA A 3 -3.70 -70.43 12.47
N PRO A 4 -2.87 -69.36 12.53
CA PRO A 4 -2.29 -68.51 11.46
C PRO A 4 -0.78 -68.23 11.64
N ASN A 5 -0.16 -67.49 10.71
CA ASN A 5 0.63 -66.29 11.02
C ASN A 5 1.09 -65.59 9.74
N GLY A 6 0.40 -64.51 9.40
CA GLY A 6 0.90 -63.45 8.54
C GLY A 6 1.05 -62.19 9.38
N ASN A 7 2.25 -61.60 9.38
CA ASN A 7 2.52 -60.17 9.57
C ASN A 7 4.03 -59.99 9.65
N GLU A 8 4.57 -59.23 8.70
CA GLU A 8 5.69 -58.29 8.83
C GLU A 8 6.32 -58.09 7.45
N MET A 9 5.74 -57.20 6.64
CA MET A 9 6.50 -56.57 5.54
C MET A 9 5.83 -55.31 4.97
N ILE A 10 5.25 -54.45 5.81
CA ILE A 10 4.74 -53.15 5.35
C ILE A 10 4.91 -52.10 6.46
N GLU A 11 6.13 -51.61 6.69
CA GLU A 11 6.25 -50.35 7.46
C GLU A 11 7.52 -49.52 7.23
N VAL A 12 8.55 -50.04 6.54
CA VAL A 12 9.82 -49.29 6.39
C VAL A 12 9.86 -48.39 5.14
N ASN A 13 9.08 -48.68 4.09
CA ASN A 13 9.11 -47.89 2.85
C ASN A 13 8.21 -46.64 2.85
N THR A 14 7.20 -46.57 3.71
CA THR A 14 6.30 -45.42 3.82
C THR A 14 6.92 -44.26 4.60
N LEU A 15 7.73 -44.54 5.64
CA LEU A 15 8.40 -43.49 6.41
C LEU A 15 9.45 -42.72 5.58
N ASN A 16 10.22 -43.43 4.75
CA ASN A 16 11.20 -42.80 3.86
C ASN A 16 10.53 -42.01 2.72
N ALA A 17 9.42 -42.48 2.16
CA ALA A 17 8.67 -41.75 1.14
C ALA A 17 8.02 -40.46 1.69
N ILE A 18 7.51 -40.48 2.93
CA ILE A 18 6.93 -39.30 3.59
C ILE A 18 8.02 -38.28 3.96
N THR A 19 9.20 -38.74 4.37
CA THR A 19 10.33 -37.87 4.74
C THR A 19 10.98 -37.24 3.50
N VAL A 20 11.11 -38.00 2.41
CA VAL A 20 11.59 -37.50 1.11
C VAL A 20 10.58 -36.59 0.43
N SER A 21 9.27 -36.84 0.57
CA SER A 21 8.20 -35.94 0.09
C SER A 21 8.14 -34.63 0.86
N LYS A 22 8.29 -34.66 2.20
CA LYS A 22 8.41 -33.44 3.02
C LYS A 22 9.71 -32.68 2.73
N MET A 23 10.84 -33.35 2.54
CA MET A 23 12.07 -32.68 2.11
C MET A 23 11.94 -32.11 0.69
N ALA A 24 11.33 -32.82 -0.26
CA ALA A 24 11.13 -32.33 -1.63
C ALA A 24 10.13 -31.15 -1.69
N GLY A 25 9.12 -31.13 -0.82
CA GLY A 25 8.19 -30.00 -0.67
C GLY A 25 8.82 -28.78 0.00
N VAL A 26 9.70 -28.98 0.99
CA VAL A 26 10.44 -27.89 1.67
C VAL A 26 11.62 -27.38 0.82
N ILE A 27 12.20 -28.21 -0.03
CA ILE A 27 13.29 -27.82 -0.95
C ILE A 27 12.76 -27.12 -2.20
N LYS A 28 11.54 -27.40 -2.67
CA LYS A 28 10.95 -26.69 -3.84
C LYS A 28 10.62 -25.22 -3.60
N ALA A 29 10.53 -24.77 -2.34
CA ALA A 29 10.43 -23.35 -2.01
C ALA A 29 11.80 -22.63 -2.01
N ARG A 30 12.92 -23.38 -2.03
CA ARG A 30 14.30 -22.84 -2.01
C ARG A 30 14.89 -22.57 -3.38
N THR A 31 14.28 -23.04 -4.47
CA THR A 31 14.74 -22.80 -5.84
C THR A 31 13.95 -21.68 -6.51
N TYR A 32 13.90 -20.49 -5.89
CA TYR A 32 14.04 -19.28 -6.71
C TYR A 32 15.47 -19.32 -7.23
N ALA A 33 15.67 -19.99 -8.38
CA ALA A 33 16.95 -19.97 -9.06
C ALA A 33 17.41 -18.51 -9.14
N LYS A 34 18.65 -18.24 -8.73
CA LYS A 34 19.36 -16.99 -9.03
C LYS A 34 19.41 -16.87 -10.56
N GLY A 35 18.32 -16.44 -11.17
CA GLY A 35 18.27 -16.23 -12.60
C GLY A 35 19.21 -15.07 -12.89
N ALA A 36 20.12 -15.22 -13.84
CA ALA A 36 21.02 -14.16 -14.28
C ALA A 36 20.27 -12.84 -14.56
N LYS A 37 19.01 -12.94 -15.02
CA LYS A 37 18.08 -11.81 -15.21
C LYS A 37 17.75 -11.07 -13.92
N SER A 38 17.46 -11.78 -12.82
CA SER A 38 17.14 -11.15 -11.52
C SER A 38 18.36 -10.46 -10.92
N PHE A 39 19.54 -11.08 -11.02
CA PHE A 39 20.81 -10.45 -10.62
C PHE A 39 21.09 -9.20 -11.44
N LEU A 40 20.95 -9.28 -12.77
CA LEU A 40 21.15 -8.13 -13.67
C LEU A 40 20.23 -6.96 -13.32
N THR A 41 18.94 -7.19 -13.09
CA THR A 41 18.00 -6.12 -12.70
C THR A 41 18.40 -5.47 -11.38
N VAL A 42 18.74 -6.26 -10.37
CA VAL A 42 19.19 -5.74 -9.06
C VAL A 42 20.50 -4.97 -9.20
N PHE A 43 21.43 -5.49 -9.99
CA PHE A 43 22.72 -4.86 -10.24
C PHE A 43 22.55 -3.52 -10.96
N LEU A 44 21.75 -3.47 -12.03
CA LEU A 44 21.44 -2.24 -12.76
C LEU A 44 20.75 -1.20 -11.88
N LEU A 45 19.79 -1.60 -11.04
CA LEU A 45 19.15 -0.70 -10.09
C LEU A 45 20.15 -0.16 -9.07
N SER A 46 21.05 -1.00 -8.58
CA SER A 46 22.10 -0.60 -7.63
C SER A 46 23.11 0.35 -8.28
N LEU A 47 23.48 0.12 -9.54
CA LEU A 47 24.32 1.04 -10.31
C LEU A 47 23.63 2.38 -10.55
N LEU A 48 22.32 2.40 -10.81
CA LEU A 48 21.56 3.65 -10.97
C LEU A 48 21.55 4.46 -9.65
N LEU A 49 21.36 3.79 -8.51
CA LEU A 49 21.43 4.44 -7.20
C LEU A 49 22.84 4.95 -6.87
N ILE A 50 23.88 4.18 -7.20
CA ILE A 50 25.27 4.62 -7.07
C ILE A 50 25.54 5.83 -7.98
N GLY A 51 25.04 5.81 -9.22
CA GLY A 51 25.15 6.94 -10.14
C GLY A 51 24.46 8.20 -9.60
N GLY A 52 23.26 8.07 -9.05
CA GLY A 52 22.55 9.17 -8.37
C GLY A 52 23.28 9.68 -7.12
N ALA A 53 23.89 8.78 -6.34
CA ALA A 53 24.72 9.15 -5.19
C ALA A 53 25.98 9.90 -5.62
N ILE A 54 26.66 9.46 -6.68
CA ILE A 54 27.82 10.15 -7.24
C ILE A 54 27.42 11.52 -7.79
N TRP A 55 26.29 11.61 -8.49
CA TRP A 55 25.75 12.88 -9.00
C TRP A 55 25.52 13.88 -7.85
N THR A 56 24.78 13.47 -6.83
CA THR A 56 24.53 14.33 -5.66
C THR A 56 25.82 14.69 -4.90
N PHE A 57 26.83 13.82 -4.91
CA PHE A 57 28.13 14.17 -4.34
C PHE A 57 28.82 15.31 -5.11
N PHE A 58 28.75 15.29 -6.45
CA PHE A 58 29.28 16.39 -7.26
C PHE A 58 28.48 17.69 -7.07
N GLU A 59 27.16 17.61 -6.99
CA GLU A 59 26.30 18.75 -6.65
C GLU A 59 26.67 19.32 -5.26
N ALA A 60 26.96 18.46 -4.28
CA ALA A 60 27.39 18.91 -2.96
C ALA A 60 28.73 19.66 -2.96
N ILE A 61 29.66 19.28 -3.84
CA ILE A 61 30.96 19.97 -4.01
C ILE A 61 30.76 21.29 -4.74
N GLY A 62 29.86 21.32 -5.73
CA GLY A 62 29.53 22.51 -6.52
C GLY A 62 28.58 23.49 -5.82
N ALA A 63 28.01 23.10 -4.67
CA ALA A 63 27.03 23.86 -3.92
C ALA A 63 27.56 25.25 -3.53
N THR A 64 26.71 26.26 -3.67
CA THR A 64 27.07 27.65 -3.37
C THR A 64 26.84 28.01 -1.91
N THR A 65 25.91 27.31 -1.25
CA THR A 65 25.61 27.50 0.16
C THR A 65 25.90 26.24 0.99
N PRO A 66 26.23 26.38 2.28
CA PRO A 66 26.42 25.22 3.17
C PRO A 66 25.18 24.33 3.25
N ALA A 67 23.98 24.93 3.28
CA ALA A 67 22.72 24.20 3.33
C ALA A 67 22.50 23.33 2.08
N GLU A 68 22.86 23.84 0.90
CA GLU A 68 22.85 23.06 -0.34
C GLU A 68 23.78 21.86 -0.29
N SER A 69 25.01 22.09 0.16
CA SER A 69 25.98 21.01 0.32
C SER A 69 25.48 19.94 1.29
N GLU A 70 24.89 20.34 2.42
CA GLU A 70 24.39 19.41 3.45
C GLU A 70 23.31 18.48 2.92
N TYR A 71 22.29 18.99 2.21
CA TYR A 71 21.22 18.13 1.73
C TYR A 71 21.68 17.19 0.60
N PHE A 72 22.61 17.64 -0.26
CA PHE A 72 23.16 16.78 -1.31
C PHE A 72 24.11 15.70 -0.75
N ILE A 73 24.88 16.01 0.30
CA ILE A 73 25.65 15.01 1.05
C ILE A 73 24.70 13.98 1.67
N ALA A 74 23.60 14.41 2.28
CA ALA A 74 22.62 13.52 2.87
C ALA A 74 22.02 12.54 1.84
N LEU A 75 21.64 13.04 0.66
CA LEU A 75 21.15 12.23 -0.45
C LEU A 75 22.22 11.27 -1.00
N THR A 76 23.49 11.69 -1.02
CA THR A 76 24.62 10.82 -1.41
C THR A 76 24.67 9.59 -0.50
N PHE A 77 24.65 9.81 0.82
CA PHE A 77 24.67 8.72 1.80
C PHE A 77 23.45 7.81 1.68
N GLU A 78 22.26 8.38 1.49
CA GLU A 78 21.02 7.63 1.30
C GLU A 78 21.06 6.74 0.04
N GLY A 79 21.55 7.27 -1.09
CA GLY A 79 21.67 6.52 -2.34
C GLY A 79 22.63 5.33 -2.23
N PHE A 80 23.82 5.54 -1.63
CA PHE A 80 24.75 4.45 -1.34
C PHE A 80 24.15 3.41 -0.38
N TYR A 81 23.43 3.86 0.64
CA TYR A 81 22.75 2.96 1.58
C TYR A 81 21.72 2.08 0.86
N PHE A 82 20.83 2.64 0.03
CA PHE A 82 19.82 1.85 -0.67
C PHE A 82 20.45 0.87 -1.66
N ALA A 83 21.50 1.28 -2.38
CA ALA A 83 22.26 0.39 -3.25
C ALA A 83 22.83 -0.80 -2.45
N ALA A 84 23.49 -0.53 -1.31
CA ALA A 84 24.03 -1.57 -0.43
C ALA A 84 22.92 -2.46 0.14
N ALA A 85 21.80 -1.90 0.59
CA ALA A 85 20.69 -2.63 1.18
C ALA A 85 20.08 -3.64 0.20
N ILE A 86 19.87 -3.24 -1.06
CA ILE A 86 19.35 -4.12 -2.10
C ILE A 86 20.37 -5.22 -2.45
N LEU A 87 21.65 -4.89 -2.61
CA LEU A 87 22.70 -5.85 -2.91
C LEU A 87 22.85 -6.89 -1.79
N VAL A 88 23.01 -6.44 -0.54
CA VAL A 88 23.12 -7.30 0.64
C VAL A 88 21.89 -8.20 0.75
N ARG A 89 20.70 -7.65 0.52
CA ARG A 89 19.47 -8.44 0.50
C ARG A 89 19.52 -9.52 -0.57
N HIS A 90 19.84 -9.17 -1.81
CA HIS A 90 19.91 -10.11 -2.93
C HIS A 90 20.94 -11.23 -2.72
N PHE A 91 22.09 -10.91 -2.14
CA PHE A 91 23.11 -11.91 -1.82
C PHE A 91 22.66 -12.87 -0.71
N ARG A 92 21.91 -12.38 0.28
CA ARG A 92 21.36 -13.22 1.36
C ARG A 92 20.16 -14.06 0.93
N ARG A 93 19.22 -13.47 0.19
CA ARG A 93 17.99 -14.14 -0.29
C ARG A 93 17.58 -13.55 -1.64
N PRO A 94 17.20 -14.37 -2.64
CA PRO A 94 16.76 -13.84 -3.93
C PRO A 94 15.54 -12.94 -3.74
N VAL A 95 15.58 -11.78 -4.39
CA VAL A 95 14.53 -10.75 -4.28
C VAL A 95 13.38 -11.12 -5.22
N TYR A 96 12.21 -11.39 -4.67
CA TYR A 96 10.98 -11.59 -5.44
C TYR A 96 10.15 -10.30 -5.46
N MET A 97 9.70 -9.88 -6.64
CA MET A 97 9.06 -8.56 -6.85
C MET A 97 7.80 -8.34 -6.01
N PHE A 98 7.01 -9.40 -5.80
CA PHE A 98 5.84 -9.33 -4.94
C PHE A 98 6.19 -9.71 -3.49
N GLU A 99 7.39 -9.42 -2.99
CA GLU A 99 7.65 -9.43 -1.54
C GLU A 99 7.32 -8.05 -0.96
N PRO A 100 6.74 -7.98 0.26
CA PRO A 100 6.47 -6.69 0.92
C PRO A 100 7.73 -5.82 1.09
N TYR A 101 8.89 -6.46 1.28
CA TYR A 101 10.18 -5.78 1.34
C TYR A 101 10.47 -4.96 0.09
N VAL A 102 10.19 -5.51 -1.10
CA VAL A 102 10.41 -4.81 -2.37
C VAL A 102 9.49 -3.62 -2.50
N MET A 103 8.21 -3.78 -2.17
CA MET A 103 7.25 -2.68 -2.18
C MET A 103 7.73 -1.52 -1.30
N ILE A 104 8.11 -1.80 -0.05
CA ILE A 104 8.57 -0.76 0.88
C ILE A 104 9.86 -0.11 0.39
N THR A 105 10.85 -0.91 0.01
CA THR A 105 12.16 -0.39 -0.43
C THR A 105 12.01 0.48 -1.68
N VAL A 106 11.21 0.03 -2.67
CA VAL A 106 11.00 0.78 -3.92
C VAL A 106 10.27 2.08 -3.66
N VAL A 107 9.21 2.08 -2.84
CA VAL A 107 8.50 3.33 -2.51
C VAL A 107 9.42 4.30 -1.77
N TYR A 108 10.24 3.82 -0.84
CA TYR A 108 11.18 4.67 -0.10
C TYR A 108 12.23 5.27 -1.03
N ILE A 109 12.80 4.47 -1.93
CA ILE A 109 13.73 4.96 -2.94
C ILE A 109 13.06 6.00 -3.84
N LEU A 110 11.84 5.74 -4.31
CA LEU A 110 11.14 6.65 -5.22
C LEU A 110 10.81 7.99 -4.55
N VAL A 111 10.27 7.96 -3.33
CA VAL A 111 9.79 9.16 -2.63
C VAL A 111 10.93 9.93 -1.96
N TYR A 112 11.79 9.27 -1.18
CA TYR A 112 12.77 9.98 -0.36
C TYR A 112 14.09 10.24 -1.08
N HIS A 113 14.48 9.37 -2.03
CA HIS A 113 15.74 9.52 -2.76
C HIS A 113 15.55 10.06 -4.17
N VAL A 114 14.89 9.33 -5.08
CA VAL A 114 14.80 9.69 -6.51
C VAL A 114 14.07 11.02 -6.71
N ALA A 115 12.93 11.24 -6.05
CA ALA A 115 12.20 12.49 -6.15
C ALA A 115 13.03 13.66 -5.58
N ALA A 116 13.67 13.48 -4.43
CA ALA A 116 14.52 14.49 -3.83
C ALA A 116 15.73 14.84 -4.70
N VAL A 117 16.42 13.84 -5.27
CA VAL A 117 17.54 14.07 -6.21
C VAL A 117 17.05 14.88 -7.42
N PHE A 118 15.94 14.48 -8.05
CA PHE A 118 15.46 15.13 -9.26
C PHE A 118 15.02 16.58 -8.99
N GLN A 119 14.20 16.80 -7.97
CA GLN A 119 13.64 18.13 -7.69
C GLN A 119 14.69 19.10 -7.13
N LEU A 120 15.54 18.64 -6.20
CA LEU A 120 16.55 19.51 -5.61
C LEU A 120 17.67 19.86 -6.60
N SER A 121 18.01 18.97 -7.55
CA SER A 121 18.98 19.29 -8.62
C SER A 121 18.48 20.36 -9.58
N VAL A 122 17.16 20.54 -9.72
CA VAL A 122 16.55 21.60 -10.55
C VAL A 122 16.29 22.87 -9.73
N GLY A 123 16.63 22.89 -8.44
CA GLY A 123 16.41 24.01 -7.53
C GLY A 123 14.98 24.12 -6.99
N GLU A 124 14.17 23.07 -7.13
CA GLU A 124 12.80 23.05 -6.63
C GLU A 124 12.77 22.67 -5.14
N THR A 125 13.12 23.62 -4.27
CA THR A 125 13.23 23.40 -2.81
C THR A 125 11.95 23.71 -2.04
N VAL A 126 11.03 24.45 -2.66
CA VAL A 126 9.87 25.06 -2.00
C VAL A 126 8.59 24.27 -2.28
N ARG A 127 7.77 24.08 -1.24
CA ARG A 127 6.37 23.62 -1.37
C ARG A 127 5.47 24.58 -0.61
N TYR A 128 4.37 25.05 -1.22
CA TYR A 128 3.45 26.03 -0.62
C TYR A 128 4.16 27.28 -0.03
N GLY A 129 5.25 27.73 -0.64
CA GLY A 129 6.02 28.90 -0.17
C GLY A 129 6.96 28.64 1.00
N VAL A 130 7.12 27.38 1.45
CA VAL A 130 8.02 27.01 2.54
C VAL A 130 9.14 26.12 2.03
N ASP A 131 10.38 26.52 2.32
CA ASP A 131 11.59 25.73 2.07
C ASP A 131 11.87 24.81 3.26
N SER A 132 11.84 23.51 3.00
CA SER A 132 12.05 22.46 4.01
C SER A 132 13.43 21.81 3.95
N THR A 133 14.29 22.22 3.02
CA THR A 133 15.59 21.58 2.75
C THR A 133 16.58 21.67 3.90
N LYS A 134 16.44 22.69 4.77
CA LYS A 134 17.23 22.81 6.01
C LYS A 134 17.13 21.60 6.95
N TYR A 135 16.10 20.76 6.80
CA TYR A 135 15.92 19.55 7.61
C TYR A 135 16.24 18.26 6.83
N ALA A 136 16.73 18.37 5.59
CA ALA A 136 16.99 17.21 4.74
C ALA A 136 18.03 16.26 5.34
N LEU A 137 19.10 16.77 5.97
CA LEU A 137 20.13 15.93 6.60
C LEU A 137 19.54 15.01 7.67
N ILE A 138 18.75 15.58 8.58
CA ILE A 138 18.06 14.83 9.64
C ILE A 138 17.03 13.89 8.99
N GLY A 139 16.26 14.39 8.03
CA GLY A 139 15.25 13.61 7.30
C GLY A 139 15.82 12.35 6.67
N CYS A 140 16.85 12.48 5.82
CA CYS A 140 17.54 11.37 5.14
C CYS A 140 18.11 10.38 6.16
N THR A 141 18.74 10.88 7.23
CA THR A 141 19.30 10.02 8.29
C THR A 141 18.23 9.12 8.89
N PHE A 142 17.04 9.67 9.21
CA PHE A 142 15.96 8.88 9.79
C PHE A 142 15.19 8.03 8.78
N VAL A 143 15.21 8.36 7.48
CA VAL A 143 14.77 7.42 6.42
C VAL A 143 15.66 6.18 6.43
N VAL A 144 16.98 6.37 6.44
CA VAL A 144 17.96 5.27 6.50
C VAL A 144 17.76 4.44 7.77
N LEU A 145 17.76 5.07 8.95
CA LEU A 145 17.62 4.36 10.22
C LEU A 145 16.27 3.63 10.34
N GLY A 146 15.17 4.26 9.91
CA GLY A 146 13.85 3.63 9.84
C GLY A 146 13.85 2.42 8.91
N HIS A 147 14.46 2.53 7.73
CA HIS A 147 14.57 1.41 6.79
C HIS A 147 15.47 0.29 7.32
N ILE A 148 16.53 0.61 8.07
CA ILE A 148 17.36 -0.40 8.76
C ILE A 148 16.50 -1.17 9.77
N ALA A 149 15.76 -0.46 10.62
CA ALA A 149 14.88 -1.07 11.62
C ALA A 149 13.84 -2.00 10.97
N PHE A 150 13.22 -1.55 9.89
CA PHE A 150 12.32 -2.36 9.07
C PHE A 150 13.02 -3.61 8.50
N THR A 151 14.20 -3.45 7.90
CA THR A 151 14.96 -4.53 7.26
C THR A 151 15.38 -5.60 8.27
N VAL A 152 15.83 -5.18 9.44
CA VAL A 152 16.19 -6.07 10.55
C VAL A 152 14.97 -6.86 10.99
N ALA A 153 13.86 -6.18 11.34
CA ALA A 153 12.63 -6.83 11.76
C ALA A 153 12.06 -7.81 10.73
N TYR A 154 12.08 -7.43 9.44
CA TYR A 154 11.63 -8.26 8.34
C TYR A 154 12.54 -9.49 8.14
N GLY A 155 13.84 -9.35 8.42
CA GLY A 155 14.87 -10.37 8.28
C GLY A 155 14.94 -11.38 9.43
N LEU A 156 14.41 -11.06 10.61
CA LEU A 156 14.40 -11.95 11.78
C LEU A 156 13.75 -13.30 11.42
N GLU A 157 14.42 -14.40 11.77
CA GLU A 157 13.87 -15.74 11.58
C GLU A 157 12.68 -15.97 12.51
N SER A 158 11.60 -16.58 11.99
CA SER A 158 10.45 -16.93 12.81
C SER A 158 10.81 -18.18 13.62
N ASN A 159 10.74 -18.09 14.95
CA ASN A 159 10.87 -19.28 15.79
C ASN A 159 9.72 -20.24 15.42
N ASN A 160 10.07 -21.45 14.95
CA ASN A 160 9.21 -22.43 14.27
C ASN A 160 7.87 -22.82 14.97
N GLY A 161 7.60 -22.32 16.18
CA GLY A 161 6.36 -22.55 16.93
C GLY A 161 5.16 -21.67 16.50
N SER A 162 5.35 -20.40 16.12
CA SER A 162 4.20 -19.50 15.86
C SER A 162 3.57 -19.73 14.47
N ASN A 163 4.35 -20.13 13.46
CA ASN A 163 3.85 -20.38 12.11
C ASN A 163 2.89 -21.58 12.05
N LYS A 164 3.01 -22.56 12.95
CA LYS A 164 2.07 -23.70 13.02
C LYS A 164 0.65 -23.29 13.45
N ARG A 165 0.51 -22.33 14.37
CA ARG A 165 -0.80 -21.80 14.78
C ARG A 165 -1.45 -20.98 13.67
N LEU A 166 -0.66 -20.28 12.87
CA LEU A 166 -1.17 -19.45 11.79
C LEU A 166 -1.72 -20.25 10.61
N LYS A 167 -1.09 -21.40 10.30
CA LYS A 167 -1.63 -22.40 9.36
C LYS A 167 -3.03 -22.89 9.71
N ALA A 168 -3.43 -22.77 10.97
CA ALA A 168 -4.76 -23.20 11.41
C ALA A 168 -5.86 -22.18 11.08
N PHE A 169 -5.52 -20.89 10.89
CA PHE A 169 -6.54 -19.84 10.72
C PHE A 169 -7.00 -19.64 9.28
N TYR A 170 -6.10 -19.76 8.29
CA TYR A 170 -6.44 -19.63 6.87
C TYR A 170 -6.26 -20.95 6.16
N LYS A 171 -7.33 -21.74 6.07
CA LYS A 171 -7.30 -23.05 5.42
C LYS A 171 -7.52 -22.93 3.91
N ASP A 172 -7.21 -24.01 3.20
CA ASP A 172 -7.69 -24.14 1.82
C ASP A 172 -9.22 -24.13 1.80
N VAL A 173 -9.77 -23.57 0.73
CA VAL A 173 -11.22 -23.43 0.58
C VAL A 173 -11.84 -24.80 0.33
N THR A 174 -12.74 -25.23 1.21
CA THR A 174 -13.45 -26.51 1.09
C THR A 174 -14.73 -26.37 0.28
N ASN A 175 -15.44 -25.24 0.43
CA ASN A 175 -16.69 -24.97 -0.27
C ASN A 175 -16.67 -23.60 -0.97
N GLU A 176 -16.21 -23.60 -2.23
CA GLU A 176 -16.15 -22.39 -3.06
C GLU A 176 -17.51 -21.69 -3.22
N HIS A 177 -18.61 -22.45 -3.26
CA HIS A 177 -19.95 -21.89 -3.46
C HIS A 177 -20.38 -21.02 -2.28
N ILE A 178 -20.09 -21.44 -1.05
CA ILE A 178 -20.40 -20.66 0.16
C ILE A 178 -19.59 -19.37 0.18
N ILE A 179 -18.29 -19.45 -0.14
CA ILE A 179 -17.42 -18.27 -0.18
C ILE A 179 -17.91 -17.26 -1.23
N VAL A 180 -18.25 -17.73 -2.43
CA VAL A 180 -18.75 -16.86 -3.51
C VAL A 180 -20.09 -16.23 -3.12
N LYS A 181 -21.02 -16.99 -2.53
CA LYS A 181 -22.30 -16.46 -2.05
C LYS A 181 -22.10 -15.38 -0.99
N THR A 182 -21.24 -15.62 0.00
CA THR A 182 -20.87 -14.64 1.02
C THR A 182 -20.28 -13.38 0.40
N ALA A 183 -19.35 -13.55 -0.55
CA ALA A 183 -18.73 -12.42 -1.25
C ALA A 183 -19.77 -11.58 -2.00
N TYR A 184 -20.76 -12.17 -2.67
CA TYR A 184 -21.85 -11.43 -3.31
C TYR A 184 -22.73 -10.69 -2.31
N VAL A 185 -23.07 -11.29 -1.17
CA VAL A 185 -23.87 -10.63 -0.12
C VAL A 185 -23.13 -9.42 0.43
N ILE A 186 -21.85 -9.58 0.76
CA ILE A 186 -21.01 -8.48 1.27
C ILE A 186 -20.83 -7.40 0.20
N TYR A 187 -20.64 -7.79 -1.06
CA TYR A 187 -20.52 -6.87 -2.19
C TYR A 187 -21.79 -6.02 -2.34
N ALA A 188 -22.97 -6.65 -2.39
CA ALA A 188 -24.24 -5.95 -2.52
C ALA A 188 -24.54 -5.02 -1.33
N PHE A 189 -24.27 -5.50 -0.11
CA PHE A 189 -24.44 -4.70 1.11
C PHE A 189 -23.50 -3.48 1.14
N SER A 190 -22.22 -3.68 0.82
CA SER A 190 -21.23 -2.60 0.79
C SER A 190 -21.54 -1.58 -0.30
N LEU A 191 -22.03 -2.03 -1.45
CA LEU A 191 -22.46 -1.15 -2.54
C LEU A 191 -23.66 -0.31 -2.12
N ALA A 192 -24.67 -0.92 -1.48
CA ALA A 192 -25.85 -0.21 -1.00
C ALA A 192 -25.48 0.88 0.03
N LEU A 193 -24.59 0.56 0.99
CA LEU A 193 -24.11 1.53 1.98
C LEU A 193 -23.31 2.68 1.34
N TYR A 194 -22.47 2.37 0.36
CA TYR A 194 -21.73 3.39 -0.37
C TYR A 194 -22.65 4.31 -1.18
N LEU A 195 -23.67 3.75 -1.85
CA LEU A 195 -24.66 4.56 -2.57
C LEU A 195 -25.47 5.43 -1.61
N ALA A 196 -25.89 4.89 -0.46
CA ALA A 196 -26.57 5.67 0.57
C ALA A 196 -25.71 6.84 1.08
N TYR A 197 -24.39 6.63 1.22
CA TYR A 197 -23.45 7.69 1.53
C TYR A 197 -23.41 8.78 0.45
N GLN A 198 -23.30 8.42 -0.82
CA GLN A 198 -23.25 9.42 -1.89
C GLN A 198 -24.55 10.20 -2.02
N LEU A 199 -25.71 9.54 -1.84
CA LEU A 199 -27.01 10.20 -1.76
C LEU A 199 -27.08 11.17 -0.58
N SER A 200 -26.51 10.81 0.58
CA SER A 200 -26.49 11.70 1.76
C SER A 200 -25.66 12.97 1.57
N ARG A 201 -24.74 12.99 0.60
CA ARG A 201 -23.95 14.19 0.24
C ARG A 201 -24.69 15.13 -0.72
N GLY A 202 -25.87 14.74 -1.20
CA GLY A 202 -26.68 15.53 -2.14
C GLY A 202 -26.51 15.12 -3.61
N PHE A 203 -25.71 14.09 -3.93
CA PHE A 203 -25.62 13.60 -5.30
C PHE A 203 -26.90 12.86 -5.69
N SER A 204 -27.41 13.06 -6.91
CA SER A 204 -28.53 12.26 -7.42
C SER A 204 -28.07 10.85 -7.78
N LEU A 205 -28.99 9.88 -7.76
CA LEU A 205 -28.69 8.53 -8.21
C LEU A 205 -28.25 8.50 -9.68
N SER A 206 -28.85 9.34 -10.53
CA SER A 206 -28.45 9.46 -11.94
C SER A 206 -27.03 10.03 -12.08
N TYR A 207 -26.64 10.99 -11.24
CA TYR A 207 -25.28 11.51 -11.19
C TYR A 207 -24.28 10.42 -10.76
N VAL A 208 -24.58 9.69 -9.68
CA VAL A 208 -23.69 8.63 -9.17
C VAL A 208 -23.55 7.49 -10.18
N LEU A 209 -24.64 7.05 -10.80
CA LEU A 209 -24.63 5.94 -11.77
C LEU A 209 -24.07 6.35 -13.15
N SER A 210 -24.21 7.61 -13.54
CA SER A 210 -23.58 8.15 -14.76
C SER A 210 -22.10 8.48 -14.58
N GLY A 211 -21.57 8.35 -13.35
CA GLY A 211 -20.19 8.71 -13.08
C GLY A 211 -19.94 10.22 -13.10
N GLY A 212 -20.92 11.01 -12.68
CA GLY A 212 -20.83 12.47 -12.66
C GLY A 212 -20.92 13.14 -14.03
N LEU A 213 -21.23 12.37 -15.10
CA LEU A 213 -21.44 12.90 -16.45
C LEU A 213 -22.83 13.54 -16.62
N ALA A 214 -23.83 13.10 -15.86
CA ALA A 214 -25.10 13.81 -15.80
C ALA A 214 -24.85 15.15 -15.07
N SER A 215 -25.16 16.28 -15.69
CA SER A 215 -24.97 17.57 -15.03
C SER A 215 -25.85 17.67 -13.79
N GLN A 216 -25.23 17.97 -12.66
CA GLN A 216 -25.92 18.62 -11.55
C GLN A 216 -25.31 20.02 -11.46
N GLY A 217 -26.15 21.05 -11.48
CA GLY A 217 -25.71 22.43 -11.22
C GLY A 217 -24.97 22.55 -9.89
N GLU A 218 -24.43 23.73 -9.57
CA GLU A 218 -23.61 23.99 -8.36
C GLU A 218 -24.21 23.36 -7.10
N LEU A 219 -23.76 22.15 -6.77
CA LEU A 219 -24.12 21.47 -5.55
C LEU A 219 -23.09 21.88 -4.51
N THR A 220 -23.56 22.52 -3.45
CA THR A 220 -22.84 22.62 -2.19
C THR A 220 -22.67 21.20 -1.65
N VAL A 221 -21.49 20.64 -1.88
CA VAL A 221 -21.10 19.33 -1.35
C VAL A 221 -21.05 19.46 0.17
N ASN A 222 -22.11 19.01 0.84
CA ASN A 222 -22.15 19.03 2.30
C ASN A 222 -21.26 17.92 2.87
N ASP A 223 -20.51 18.24 3.92
CA ASP A 223 -19.82 17.24 4.72
C ASP A 223 -20.86 16.34 5.40
N SER A 224 -20.94 15.09 4.94
CA SER A 224 -21.91 14.14 5.48
C SER A 224 -21.44 13.61 6.85
N PRO A 225 -22.31 13.62 7.88
CA PRO A 225 -22.04 13.00 9.18
C PRO A 225 -21.73 11.50 9.11
N LEU A 226 -22.04 10.87 7.97
CA LEU A 226 -21.85 9.44 7.66
C LEU A 226 -20.63 9.18 6.77
N SER A 227 -19.63 10.07 6.76
CA SER A 227 -18.39 9.93 5.96
C SER A 227 -17.65 8.60 6.14
N PHE A 228 -17.81 7.93 7.28
CA PHE A 228 -17.24 6.59 7.51
C PHE A 228 -17.78 5.52 6.54
N LEU A 229 -18.99 5.68 6.00
CA LEU A 229 -19.57 4.74 5.03
C LEU A 229 -18.81 4.75 3.69
N SER A 230 -18.03 5.80 3.40
CA SER A 230 -17.15 5.83 2.22
C SER A 230 -16.15 4.66 2.22
N TYR A 231 -15.74 4.15 3.39
CA TYR A 231 -14.83 3.02 3.52
C TYR A 231 -15.44 1.68 3.06
N CYS A 232 -16.77 1.57 2.92
CA CYS A 232 -17.41 0.40 2.31
C CYS A 232 -16.95 0.16 0.86
N SER A 233 -16.44 1.18 0.17
CA SER A 233 -15.81 1.03 -1.14
C SER A 233 -14.59 0.08 -1.11
N TYR A 234 -13.83 0.03 -0.01
CA TYR A 234 -12.71 -0.91 0.14
C TYR A 234 -13.18 -2.36 0.31
N SER A 235 -14.33 -2.57 0.99
CA SER A 235 -14.94 -3.90 1.09
C SER A 235 -15.35 -4.45 -0.28
N LEU A 236 -15.73 -3.59 -1.24
CA LEU A 236 -16.02 -4.02 -2.61
C LEU A 236 -14.80 -4.64 -3.29
N ILE A 237 -13.60 -4.13 -3.03
CA ILE A 237 -12.36 -4.61 -3.65
C ILE A 237 -12.10 -6.07 -3.28
N SER A 238 -12.12 -6.40 -1.99
CA SER A 238 -11.83 -7.75 -1.52
C SER A 238 -12.98 -8.72 -1.75
N ALA A 239 -14.23 -8.27 -1.62
CA ALA A 239 -15.39 -9.08 -2.01
C ALA A 239 -15.36 -9.42 -3.51
N TRP A 240 -15.03 -8.45 -4.36
CA TRP A 240 -14.81 -8.69 -5.79
C TRP A 240 -13.64 -9.64 -6.05
N LEU A 241 -12.52 -9.51 -5.33
CA LEU A 241 -11.38 -10.42 -5.51
C LEU A 241 -11.77 -11.88 -5.20
N LEU A 242 -12.57 -12.12 -4.16
CA LEU A 242 -13.11 -13.45 -3.86
C LEU A 242 -14.02 -13.98 -4.98
N ILE A 243 -14.92 -13.15 -5.51
CA ILE A 243 -15.76 -13.49 -6.67
C ILE A 243 -14.89 -13.80 -7.89
N TYR A 244 -13.84 -13.02 -8.12
CA TYR A 244 -12.90 -13.21 -9.22
C TYR A 244 -12.14 -14.54 -9.08
N MET A 245 -11.66 -14.86 -7.87
CA MET A 245 -10.89 -16.07 -7.57
C MET A 245 -11.73 -17.35 -7.65
N PHE A 246 -12.94 -17.37 -7.07
CA PHE A 246 -13.72 -18.59 -6.86
C PHE A 246 -15.02 -18.66 -7.68
N GLY A 247 -15.47 -17.57 -8.29
CA GLY A 247 -16.69 -17.57 -9.09
C GLY A 247 -16.57 -18.44 -10.34
N ARG A 248 -17.70 -18.98 -10.84
CA ARG A 248 -17.73 -19.74 -12.10
C ARG A 248 -18.02 -18.87 -13.33
N ASN A 249 -18.92 -17.89 -13.20
CA ASN A 249 -19.41 -17.12 -14.35
C ASN A 249 -18.53 -15.89 -14.65
N ARG A 250 -17.86 -15.90 -15.81
CA ARG A 250 -16.97 -14.81 -16.27
C ARG A 250 -17.69 -13.46 -16.41
N ILE A 251 -18.94 -13.45 -16.86
CA ILE A 251 -19.70 -12.21 -17.07
C ILE A 251 -19.93 -11.51 -15.73
N THR A 252 -20.39 -12.25 -14.72
CA THR A 252 -20.65 -11.68 -13.39
C THR A 252 -19.40 -11.16 -12.70
N LYS A 253 -18.24 -11.81 -12.90
CA LYS A 253 -16.95 -11.36 -12.38
C LYS A 253 -16.54 -10.01 -12.99
N LEU A 254 -16.69 -9.88 -14.31
CA LEU A 254 -16.36 -8.66 -15.03
C LEU A 254 -17.33 -7.54 -14.69
N ALA A 255 -18.64 -7.81 -14.67
CA ALA A 255 -19.67 -6.83 -14.32
C ALA A 255 -19.46 -6.26 -12.90
N ALA A 256 -19.23 -7.12 -11.90
CA ALA A 256 -18.90 -6.67 -10.55
C ALA A 256 -17.59 -5.87 -10.52
N GLY A 257 -16.58 -6.27 -11.30
CA GLY A 257 -15.31 -5.54 -11.40
C GLY A 257 -15.50 -4.13 -11.97
N PHE A 258 -16.28 -3.99 -13.04
CA PHE A 258 -16.57 -2.69 -13.65
C PHE A 258 -17.35 -1.77 -12.70
N ILE A 259 -18.35 -2.29 -12.00
CA ILE A 259 -19.10 -1.50 -11.00
C ILE A 259 -18.17 -1.03 -9.87
N MET A 260 -17.34 -1.93 -9.34
CA MET A 260 -16.37 -1.58 -8.28
C MET A 260 -15.37 -0.52 -8.75
N LEU A 261 -14.80 -0.68 -9.96
CA LEU A 261 -13.87 0.30 -10.52
C LEU A 261 -14.55 1.65 -10.74
N GLY A 262 -15.79 1.67 -11.25
CA GLY A 262 -16.57 2.90 -11.39
C GLY A 262 -16.80 3.58 -10.04
N VAL A 263 -17.24 2.84 -9.03
CA VAL A 263 -17.45 3.34 -7.66
C VAL A 263 -16.19 4.01 -7.11
N ILE A 264 -15.02 3.38 -7.26
CA ILE A 264 -13.74 3.90 -6.78
C ILE A 264 -13.30 5.12 -7.60
N PHE A 265 -13.38 5.02 -8.92
CA PHE A 265 -12.98 6.09 -9.84
C PHE A 265 -13.74 7.39 -9.54
N PHE A 266 -15.06 7.31 -9.35
CA PHE A 266 -15.90 8.46 -9.01
C PHE A 266 -15.90 8.81 -7.51
N GLY A 267 -15.33 7.96 -6.66
CA GLY A 267 -15.17 8.21 -5.23
C GLY A 267 -14.18 9.33 -4.88
N GLY A 268 -13.45 9.86 -5.87
CA GLY A 268 -12.65 11.07 -5.75
C GLY A 268 -11.25 10.88 -5.15
N SER A 269 -10.86 9.65 -4.82
CA SER A 269 -9.50 9.30 -4.37
C SER A 269 -8.84 8.35 -5.38
N ARG A 270 -7.58 8.65 -5.77
CA ARG A 270 -6.85 7.89 -6.80
C ARG A 270 -6.22 6.61 -6.25
N ALA A 271 -5.73 6.67 -5.01
CA ALA A 271 -4.97 5.61 -4.38
C ALA A 271 -5.72 4.26 -4.27
N PRO A 272 -7.03 4.20 -3.97
CA PRO A 272 -7.75 2.93 -3.89
C PRO A 272 -7.86 2.18 -5.22
N LEU A 273 -7.70 2.87 -6.37
CA LEU A 273 -7.73 2.24 -7.69
C LEU A 273 -6.51 1.34 -7.93
N LEU A 274 -5.38 1.64 -7.30
CA LEU A 274 -4.16 0.83 -7.41
C LEU A 274 -4.35 -0.55 -6.78
N ILE A 275 -5.14 -0.64 -5.71
CA ILE A 275 -5.34 -1.87 -4.94
C ILE A 275 -5.89 -3.02 -5.82
N PRO A 276 -7.06 -2.91 -6.49
CA PRO A 276 -7.58 -4.01 -7.31
C PRO A 276 -6.68 -4.36 -8.50
N LEU A 277 -6.02 -3.37 -9.13
CA LEU A 277 -5.15 -3.59 -10.29
C LEU A 277 -3.90 -4.38 -9.90
N LEU A 278 -3.20 -3.93 -8.85
CA LEU A 278 -2.02 -4.60 -8.34
C LEU A 278 -2.35 -5.92 -7.64
N ALA A 279 -3.52 -6.05 -7.00
CA ALA A 279 -3.98 -7.31 -6.41
C ALA A 279 -4.15 -8.41 -7.47
N CYS A 280 -4.76 -8.07 -8.62
CA CYS A 280 -4.88 -8.99 -9.75
C CYS A 280 -3.52 -9.37 -10.34
N ALA A 281 -2.61 -8.41 -10.49
CA ALA A 281 -1.24 -8.68 -10.95
C ALA A 281 -0.52 -9.62 -9.98
N ALA A 282 -0.54 -9.32 -8.68
CA ALA A 282 0.06 -10.16 -7.64
C ALA A 282 -0.53 -11.58 -7.68
N LEU A 283 -1.86 -11.71 -7.73
CA LEU A 283 -2.53 -13.01 -7.79
C LEU A 283 -2.09 -13.83 -9.02
N HIS A 284 -2.02 -13.22 -10.20
CA HIS A 284 -1.62 -13.89 -11.43
C HIS A 284 -0.18 -14.43 -11.34
N TYR A 285 0.76 -13.57 -10.96
CA TYR A 285 2.19 -13.91 -10.95
C TYR A 285 2.58 -14.84 -9.81
N ILE A 286 1.95 -14.70 -8.64
CA ILE A 286 2.17 -15.60 -7.49
C ILE A 286 1.64 -16.99 -7.80
N ARG A 287 0.43 -17.14 -8.36
CA ARG A 287 -0.11 -18.47 -8.74
C ARG A 287 0.78 -19.20 -9.75
N LYS A 288 1.36 -18.43 -10.69
CA LYS A 288 2.28 -18.93 -11.72
C LYS A 288 3.72 -19.15 -11.20
N ASN A 289 4.03 -18.74 -9.96
CA ASN A 289 5.39 -18.74 -9.41
C ASN A 289 6.40 -18.04 -10.34
N SER A 290 5.98 -16.93 -10.95
CA SER A 290 6.77 -16.18 -11.93
C SER A 290 6.87 -14.71 -11.54
N SER A 291 7.87 -14.01 -12.07
CA SER A 291 7.97 -12.55 -12.02
C SER A 291 7.53 -11.95 -13.37
N PRO A 292 6.92 -10.76 -13.38
CA PRO A 292 6.64 -10.04 -14.62
C PRO A 292 7.93 -9.75 -15.37
N ALA A 293 7.86 -9.80 -16.71
CA ALA A 293 8.90 -9.21 -17.53
C ALA A 293 8.89 -7.68 -17.36
N LEU A 294 10.06 -7.04 -17.51
CA LEU A 294 10.18 -5.58 -17.39
C LEU A 294 9.22 -4.84 -18.33
N THR A 295 9.00 -5.37 -19.54
CA THR A 295 8.02 -4.85 -20.50
C THR A 295 6.59 -4.81 -19.93
N ASN A 296 6.17 -5.86 -19.22
CA ASN A 296 4.84 -5.92 -18.62
C ASN A 296 4.70 -4.93 -17.47
N VAL A 297 5.78 -4.70 -16.71
CA VAL A 297 5.82 -3.68 -15.66
C VAL A 297 5.70 -2.29 -16.28
N LEU A 298 6.46 -1.99 -17.34
CA LEU A 298 6.41 -0.70 -18.02
C LEU A 298 5.03 -0.44 -18.65
N VAL A 299 4.41 -1.43 -19.28
CA VAL A 299 3.04 -1.32 -19.81
C VAL A 299 2.03 -1.06 -18.68
N LEU A 300 2.16 -1.75 -17.54
CA LEU A 300 1.29 -1.52 -16.38
C LEU A 300 1.47 -0.11 -15.82
N VAL A 301 2.70 0.36 -15.65
CA VAL A 301 2.99 1.73 -15.18
C VAL A 301 2.44 2.76 -16.16
N GLY A 302 2.66 2.60 -17.46
CA GLY A 302 2.11 3.49 -18.49
C GLY A 302 0.58 3.52 -18.50
N ALA A 303 -0.06 2.36 -18.34
CA ALA A 303 -1.52 2.28 -18.21
C ALA A 303 -2.03 2.99 -16.94
N LEU A 304 -1.34 2.85 -15.80
CA LEU A 304 -1.68 3.55 -14.57
C LEU A 304 -1.52 5.07 -14.71
N VAL A 305 -0.45 5.53 -15.37
CA VAL A 305 -0.25 6.95 -15.69
C VAL A 305 -1.41 7.49 -16.50
N LEU A 306 -1.78 6.79 -17.57
CA LEU A 306 -2.91 7.19 -18.41
C LEU A 306 -4.22 7.25 -17.62
N ILE A 307 -4.50 6.23 -16.79
CA ILE A 307 -5.72 6.20 -15.98
C ILE A 307 -5.76 7.36 -15.00
N PHE A 308 -4.65 7.65 -14.30
CA PHE A 308 -4.58 8.78 -13.36
C PHE A 308 -4.69 10.13 -14.04
N ALA A 309 -4.14 10.27 -15.23
CA ALA A 309 -4.26 11.47 -16.01
C ALA A 309 -5.72 11.70 -16.45
N VAL A 310 -6.39 10.67 -16.96
CA VAL A 310 -7.83 10.73 -17.28
C VAL A 310 -8.67 11.02 -16.04
N MET A 311 -8.37 10.39 -14.90
CA MET A 311 -9.04 10.69 -13.62
C MET A 311 -8.88 12.15 -13.21
N GLN A 312 -7.70 12.74 -13.40
CA GLN A 312 -7.45 14.14 -13.05
C GLN A 312 -8.29 15.08 -13.89
N VAL A 313 -8.30 14.89 -15.21
CA VAL A 313 -9.11 15.71 -16.12
C VAL A 313 -10.60 15.53 -15.84
N ALA A 314 -11.06 14.28 -15.69
CA ALA A 314 -12.44 13.97 -15.35
C ALA A 314 -12.87 14.66 -14.05
N ARG A 315 -12.01 14.66 -13.03
CA ARG A 315 -12.31 15.27 -11.74
C ARG A 315 -12.45 16.79 -11.82
N VAL A 316 -11.55 17.46 -12.54
CA VAL A 316 -11.60 18.92 -12.71
C VAL A 316 -12.86 19.29 -13.49
N GLY A 317 -13.11 18.60 -14.60
CA GLY A 317 -14.27 18.83 -15.45
C GLY A 317 -15.62 18.57 -14.75
N ILE A 318 -15.70 17.49 -13.95
CA ILE A 318 -16.89 17.16 -13.16
C ILE A 318 -17.12 18.20 -12.04
N ARG A 319 -16.07 18.70 -11.38
CA ARG A 319 -16.19 19.75 -10.35
C ARG A 319 -16.62 21.10 -10.93
N ALA A 320 -16.17 21.41 -12.13
CA ALA A 320 -16.52 22.66 -12.82
C ALA A 320 -17.91 22.61 -13.49
N GLY A 321 -18.60 21.46 -13.46
CA GLY A 321 -19.89 21.28 -14.15
C GLY A 321 -19.78 21.32 -15.69
N ALA A 322 -18.56 21.37 -16.23
CA ALA A 322 -18.26 21.56 -17.65
C ALA A 322 -18.17 20.23 -18.45
N GLY A 323 -18.28 19.07 -17.77
CA GLY A 323 -18.04 17.77 -18.39
C GLY A 323 -16.55 17.51 -18.62
N LEU A 324 -16.20 16.62 -19.55
CA LEU A 324 -14.79 16.33 -19.90
C LEU A 324 -14.24 17.40 -20.86
N ASP A 325 -13.90 18.58 -20.33
CA ASP A 325 -13.21 19.59 -21.13
C ASP A 325 -11.72 19.25 -21.26
N MET A 326 -11.31 18.91 -22.49
CA MET A 326 -9.93 18.53 -22.84
C MET A 326 -9.14 19.72 -23.39
N HIS A 327 -9.77 20.90 -23.55
CA HIS A 327 -9.09 22.10 -24.03
C HIS A 327 -8.23 22.70 -22.90
N GLY A 328 -6.91 22.45 -22.97
CA GLY A 328 -5.94 23.00 -22.02
C GLY A 328 -5.17 21.97 -21.17
N VAL A 329 -5.34 20.67 -21.45
CA VAL A 329 -4.55 19.63 -20.79
C VAL A 329 -3.15 19.58 -21.40
N ASP A 330 -2.21 20.32 -20.82
CA ASP A 330 -0.79 20.22 -21.17
C ASP A 330 -0.15 18.94 -20.62
N MET A 331 0.94 18.48 -21.23
CA MET A 331 1.71 17.31 -20.77
C MET A 331 2.13 17.46 -19.31
N ALA A 332 2.48 18.66 -18.85
CA ALA A 332 2.79 18.93 -17.45
C ALA A 332 1.60 18.62 -16.52
N GLY A 333 0.37 18.98 -16.92
CA GLY A 333 -0.85 18.71 -16.16
C GLY A 333 -1.20 17.23 -16.06
N LEU A 334 -0.78 16.40 -17.02
CA LEU A 334 -0.97 14.94 -16.96
C LEU A 334 -0.08 14.28 -15.90
N PHE A 335 1.12 14.84 -15.66
CA PHE A 335 2.08 14.31 -14.68
C PHE A 335 1.94 14.94 -13.27
N GLU A 336 1.23 16.05 -13.13
CA GLU A 336 0.96 16.70 -11.85
C GLU A 336 0.48 15.73 -10.75
N PRO A 337 -0.45 14.78 -11.01
CA PRO A 337 -0.83 13.75 -10.04
C PRO A 337 0.32 12.91 -9.48
N PHE A 338 1.32 12.61 -10.31
CA PHE A 338 2.49 11.84 -9.92
C PHE A 338 3.47 12.69 -9.14
N TYR A 339 3.73 13.92 -9.62
CA TYR A 339 4.56 14.89 -8.93
C TYR A 339 4.03 15.15 -7.52
N ALA A 340 2.72 15.34 -7.36
CA ALA A 340 2.11 15.61 -6.06
C ALA A 340 2.33 14.51 -5.02
N GLU A 341 2.34 13.22 -5.42
CA GLU A 341 2.55 12.09 -4.48
C GLU A 341 4.04 11.84 -4.19
N ILE A 342 4.95 12.14 -5.13
CA ILE A 342 6.39 12.01 -4.90
C ILE A 342 6.99 13.23 -4.18
N ASP A 343 6.33 14.38 -4.21
CA ASP A 343 6.74 15.63 -3.54
C ASP A 343 6.56 15.58 -2.00
N ASP A 344 5.98 14.50 -1.47
CA ASP A 344 5.68 14.34 -0.04
C ASP A 344 6.94 14.23 0.84
N PHE A 345 8.13 14.01 0.26
CA PHE A 345 9.40 14.11 0.99
C PHE A 345 9.63 15.52 1.55
N LYS A 346 9.19 16.58 0.85
CA LYS A 346 9.30 17.97 1.35
C LYS A 346 8.45 18.17 2.59
N VAL A 347 7.24 17.60 2.60
CA VAL A 347 6.35 17.61 3.77
C VAL A 347 7.04 16.91 4.95
N TYR A 348 7.66 15.75 4.71
CA TYR A 348 8.43 15.06 5.74
C TYR A 348 9.58 15.88 6.31
N TYR A 349 10.36 16.56 5.48
CA TYR A 349 11.41 17.46 5.97
C TYR A 349 10.81 18.65 6.76
N GLY A 350 9.72 19.23 6.27
CA GLY A 350 9.09 20.40 6.88
C GLY A 350 8.55 20.14 8.29
N ILE A 351 8.08 18.91 8.56
CA ILE A 351 7.51 18.51 9.84
C ILE A 351 8.50 18.67 11.01
N PHE A 352 9.81 18.51 10.79
CA PHE A 352 10.83 18.74 11.83
C PHE A 352 10.90 20.20 12.29
N GLY A 353 10.46 21.15 11.45
CA GLY A 353 10.34 22.55 11.82
C GLY A 353 9.08 22.90 12.57
N VAL A 354 8.07 22.03 12.54
CA VAL A 354 6.78 22.23 13.20
C VAL A 354 6.71 21.49 14.53
N VAL A 355 7.16 20.24 14.58
CA VAL A 355 7.14 19.41 15.79
C VAL A 355 8.57 19.19 16.30
N PRO A 356 8.87 19.42 17.59
CA PRO A 356 7.94 19.75 18.68
C PRO A 356 7.69 21.25 18.93
N GLY A 357 8.31 22.15 18.15
CA GLY A 357 8.37 23.58 18.47
C GLY A 357 7.02 24.31 18.39
N LEU A 358 6.37 24.25 17.23
CA LEU A 358 5.07 24.89 16.96
C LEU A 358 3.88 24.00 17.31
N HIS A 359 4.10 22.70 17.47
CA HIS A 359 3.09 21.73 17.85
C HIS A 359 3.74 20.60 18.67
N SER A 360 3.14 20.22 19.79
CA SER A 360 3.67 19.16 20.65
C SER A 360 3.53 17.77 20.02
N PHE A 361 4.34 16.80 20.46
CA PHE A 361 4.11 15.40 20.09
C PHE A 361 2.70 14.93 20.48
N LEU A 362 2.13 14.01 19.70
CA LEU A 362 0.77 13.52 19.89
C LEU A 362 0.66 12.30 20.82
N TYR A 363 1.76 11.59 21.09
CA TYR A 363 1.85 10.47 22.02
C TYR A 363 0.78 9.38 21.81
N GLY A 364 0.43 9.08 20.56
CA GLY A 364 -0.55 8.07 20.16
C GLY A 364 -1.98 8.61 19.99
N ARG A 365 -2.22 9.91 20.22
CA ARG A 365 -3.57 10.49 20.18
C ARG A 365 -4.19 10.41 18.78
N GLN A 366 -3.42 10.61 17.71
CA GLN A 366 -3.96 10.42 16.36
C GLN A 366 -3.84 8.96 15.94
N MET A 367 -2.67 8.33 16.10
CA MET A 367 -2.40 7.00 15.57
C MET A 367 -3.25 5.90 16.22
N ILE A 368 -3.50 6.00 17.53
CA ILE A 368 -4.25 4.98 18.30
C ILE A 368 -5.69 5.45 18.53
N ILE A 369 -5.87 6.58 19.24
CA ILE A 369 -7.20 7.06 19.62
C ILE A 369 -7.99 7.50 18.39
N GLY A 370 -7.36 8.23 17.47
CA GLY A 370 -7.96 8.61 16.19
C GLY A 370 -8.45 7.39 15.39
N SER A 371 -7.66 6.32 15.34
CA SER A 371 -8.01 5.08 14.62
C SER A 371 -9.24 4.38 15.20
N LEU A 372 -9.33 4.30 16.53
CA LEU A 372 -10.48 3.69 17.21
C LEU A 372 -11.74 4.54 17.10
N THR A 373 -11.58 5.86 17.24
CA THR A 373 -12.71 6.79 17.20
C THR A 373 -13.22 7.06 15.79
N LEU A 374 -12.45 6.76 14.74
CA LEU A 374 -12.86 7.01 13.34
C LEU A 374 -14.16 6.26 12.99
N PHE A 375 -14.36 5.05 13.51
CA PHE A 375 -15.57 4.23 13.28
C PHE A 375 -16.83 4.79 13.93
N ILE A 376 -16.71 5.73 14.88
CA ILE A 376 -17.86 6.37 15.50
C ILE A 376 -18.34 7.51 14.57
N PRO A 377 -19.54 7.41 13.97
CA PRO A 377 -20.03 8.43 13.05
C PRO A 377 -20.22 9.76 13.78
N ARG A 378 -19.98 10.88 13.07
CA ARG A 378 -20.24 12.23 13.63
C ARG A 378 -21.72 12.46 13.93
N ALA A 379 -22.62 11.71 13.28
CA ALA A 379 -24.04 11.69 13.60
C ALA A 379 -24.33 11.24 15.04
N ILE A 380 -23.51 10.34 15.59
CA ILE A 380 -23.65 9.85 16.98
C ILE A 380 -22.82 10.72 17.93
N TRP A 381 -21.63 11.16 17.49
CA TRP A 381 -20.74 12.00 18.28
C TRP A 381 -20.54 13.39 17.64
N LEU A 382 -21.45 14.31 17.93
CA LEU A 382 -21.45 15.68 17.38
C LEU A 382 -20.16 16.44 17.70
N GLY A 383 -19.62 16.28 18.91
CA GLY A 383 -18.37 16.90 19.37
C GLY A 383 -17.09 16.14 19.03
N LYS A 384 -17.11 15.21 18.06
CA LYS A 384 -15.93 14.42 17.70
C LYS A 384 -14.79 15.36 17.26
N PRO A 385 -13.57 15.21 17.80
CA PRO A 385 -12.44 16.05 17.42
C PRO A 385 -12.17 16.06 15.90
N GLN A 386 -11.60 17.14 15.39
CA GLN A 386 -11.10 17.17 14.02
C GLN A 386 -9.75 16.42 13.93
N PRO A 387 -9.40 15.91 12.73
CA PRO A 387 -8.09 15.31 12.50
C PRO A 387 -6.96 16.28 12.84
N MET A 388 -6.06 15.88 13.74
CA MET A 388 -4.91 16.72 14.17
C MET A 388 -3.91 16.99 13.04
N ILE A 389 -3.86 16.13 12.02
CA ILE A 389 -3.13 16.38 10.77
C ILE A 389 -3.45 17.75 10.16
N TYR A 390 -4.69 18.23 10.25
CA TYR A 390 -5.08 19.54 9.70
C TYR A 390 -4.40 20.70 10.42
N GLU A 391 -4.24 20.62 11.74
CA GLU A 391 -3.56 21.64 12.54
C GLU A 391 -2.06 21.68 12.21
N ILE A 392 -1.44 20.51 12.09
CA ILE A 392 -0.01 20.39 11.76
C ILE A 392 0.29 20.89 10.34
N ILE A 393 -0.52 20.49 9.35
CA ILE A 393 -0.36 20.96 7.98
C ILE A 393 -0.64 22.47 7.87
N ASN A 394 -1.61 22.99 8.63
CA ASN A 394 -1.84 24.45 8.69
C ASN A 394 -0.64 25.20 9.28
N HIS A 395 0.00 24.66 10.32
CA HIS A 395 1.24 25.25 10.86
C HIS A 395 2.40 25.18 9.87
N LEU A 396 2.45 24.15 9.03
CA LEU A 396 3.52 23.96 8.05
C LEU A 396 3.35 24.84 6.80
N TYR A 397 2.17 24.83 6.18
CA TYR A 397 1.93 25.42 4.85
C TYR A 397 0.70 26.35 4.79
N GLY A 398 0.01 26.54 5.92
CA GLY A 398 -1.21 27.35 5.99
C GLY A 398 -2.47 26.65 5.49
N GLN A 399 -3.58 27.36 5.59
CA GLN A 399 -4.93 26.79 5.39
C GLN A 399 -5.17 26.28 3.96
N ARG A 400 -4.50 26.87 2.96
CA ARG A 400 -4.62 26.43 1.56
C ARG A 400 -4.16 24.99 1.38
N ALA A 401 -3.05 24.59 2.01
CA ALA A 401 -2.57 23.22 1.94
C ALA A 401 -3.52 22.22 2.61
N VAL A 402 -4.21 22.62 3.67
CA VAL A 402 -5.25 21.81 4.32
C VAL A 402 -6.42 21.58 3.36
N LEU A 403 -6.88 22.64 2.67
CA LEU A 403 -7.98 22.56 1.70
C LEU A 403 -7.62 21.73 0.46
N ASP A 404 -6.36 21.79 0.03
CA ASP A 404 -5.84 20.97 -1.07
C ASP A 404 -5.65 19.49 -0.67
N GLY A 405 -5.77 19.18 0.63
CA GLY A 405 -5.70 17.83 1.17
C GLY A 405 -4.29 17.28 1.24
N VAL A 406 -3.31 18.15 1.49
CA VAL A 406 -1.91 17.74 1.72
C VAL A 406 -1.85 16.84 2.95
N ALA A 407 -1.20 15.69 2.79
CA ALA A 407 -0.88 14.77 3.87
C ALA A 407 0.65 14.65 3.97
N TYR A 408 1.12 14.13 5.09
CA TYR A 408 2.52 13.77 5.24
C TYR A 408 2.67 12.25 5.18
N PRO A 409 3.84 11.69 4.79
CA PRO A 409 4.03 10.25 4.69
C PRO A 409 4.17 9.57 6.05
N ASN A 410 4.26 8.24 6.05
CA ASN A 410 4.24 7.44 7.28
C ASN A 410 5.34 7.79 8.29
N LEU A 411 6.54 8.13 7.81
CA LEU A 411 7.66 8.54 8.67
C LEU A 411 7.34 9.83 9.44
N SER A 412 6.68 10.79 8.78
CA SER A 412 6.23 12.01 9.42
C SER A 412 5.21 11.72 10.52
N GLU A 413 4.26 10.81 10.28
CA GLU A 413 3.30 10.42 11.30
C GLU A 413 4.00 9.80 12.51
N TYR A 414 4.95 8.89 12.28
CA TYR A 414 5.68 8.25 13.37
C TYR A 414 6.48 9.26 14.20
N TYR A 415 7.06 10.27 13.54
CA TYR A 415 7.75 11.37 14.21
C TYR A 415 6.80 12.31 14.97
N VAL A 416 5.68 12.71 14.36
CA VAL A 416 4.67 13.56 15.01
C VAL A 416 4.14 12.90 16.29
N GLU A 417 4.00 11.58 16.29
CA GLU A 417 3.47 10.83 17.41
C GLU A 417 4.48 10.63 18.54
N PHE A 418 5.69 10.18 18.23
CA PHE A 418 6.66 9.75 19.26
C PHE A 418 8.10 10.23 19.00
N GLY A 419 8.27 11.23 18.14
CA GLY A 419 9.58 11.74 17.73
C GLY A 419 10.41 10.69 16.99
N PHE A 420 11.72 10.85 17.04
CA PHE A 420 12.68 9.97 16.36
C PHE A 420 12.57 8.50 16.79
N VAL A 421 12.23 8.24 18.06
CA VAL A 421 11.99 6.88 18.57
C VAL A 421 10.79 6.25 17.85
N GLY A 422 9.75 7.05 17.57
CA GLY A 422 8.59 6.62 16.80
C GLY A 422 8.95 6.06 15.43
N ILE A 423 9.81 6.76 14.67
CA ILE A 423 10.26 6.30 13.35
C ILE A 423 10.85 4.89 13.44
N ILE A 424 11.78 4.66 14.38
CA ILE A 424 12.48 3.38 14.53
C ILE A 424 11.52 2.28 14.99
N VAL A 425 10.73 2.53 16.04
CA VAL A 425 9.84 1.52 16.63
C VAL A 425 8.71 1.16 15.66
N CYS A 426 8.04 2.14 15.06
CA CYS A 426 6.95 1.89 14.12
C CYS A 426 7.44 1.19 12.85
N MET A 427 8.61 1.55 12.32
CA MET A 427 9.20 0.85 11.17
C MET A 427 9.63 -0.59 11.52
N PHE A 428 10.12 -0.82 12.74
CA PHE A 428 10.40 -2.16 13.23
C PHE A 428 9.11 -3.00 13.30
N ILE A 429 8.03 -2.46 13.87
CA ILE A 429 6.71 -3.11 13.90
C ILE A 429 6.20 -3.39 12.49
N LEU A 430 6.31 -2.43 11.57
CA LEU A 430 5.94 -2.61 10.16
C LEU A 430 6.74 -3.77 9.53
N GLY A 431 8.03 -3.91 9.83
CA GLY A 431 8.85 -5.02 9.39
C GLY A 431 8.35 -6.38 9.88
N LEU A 432 7.91 -6.47 11.14
CA LEU A 432 7.29 -7.68 11.69
C LEU A 432 5.96 -8.01 11.00
N LEU A 433 5.12 -7.00 10.75
CA LEU A 433 3.84 -7.16 10.04
C LEU A 433 4.04 -7.58 8.58
N CYS A 434 5.00 -6.99 7.88
CA CYS A 434 5.33 -7.38 6.51
C CYS A 434 5.92 -8.79 6.43
N ARG A 435 6.70 -9.20 7.44
CA ARG A 435 7.17 -10.58 7.58
C ARG A 435 6.01 -11.54 7.77
N TYR A 436 5.04 -11.18 8.59
CA TYR A 436 3.79 -11.93 8.73
C TYR A 436 3.06 -12.06 7.37
N CYS A 437 2.91 -10.95 6.64
CA CYS A 437 2.27 -10.94 5.33
C CYS A 437 2.99 -11.85 4.32
N ARG A 438 4.33 -11.89 4.35
CA ARG A 438 5.12 -12.81 3.52
C ARG A 438 4.74 -14.28 3.76
N GLY A 439 4.46 -14.66 5.01
CA GLY A 439 4.02 -16.00 5.37
C GLY A 439 2.73 -16.42 4.64
N LEU A 440 1.80 -15.48 4.45
CA LEU A 440 0.49 -15.75 3.83
C LEU A 440 0.60 -16.28 2.39
N PHE A 441 1.57 -15.79 1.60
CA PHE A 441 1.73 -16.24 0.20
C PHE A 441 2.79 -17.34 0.03
N THR A 442 3.80 -17.40 0.91
CA THR A 442 4.87 -18.41 0.82
C THR A 442 4.44 -19.76 1.35
N GLU A 443 3.54 -19.77 2.35
CA GLU A 443 3.08 -21.00 3.00
C GLU A 443 1.63 -21.37 2.66
N GLY A 444 0.86 -20.44 2.07
CA GLY A 444 -0.54 -20.65 1.70
C GLY A 444 -0.73 -21.42 0.39
N GLY A 445 -1.83 -22.16 0.28
CA GLY A 445 -2.24 -22.82 -0.96
C GLY A 445 -2.56 -21.81 -2.07
N LYS A 446 -2.40 -22.23 -3.34
CA LYS A 446 -2.63 -21.36 -4.53
C LYS A 446 -4.07 -20.86 -4.67
N ASN A 447 -5.01 -21.47 -3.95
CA ASN A 447 -6.43 -21.13 -3.90
C ASN A 447 -6.90 -20.92 -2.45
N SER A 448 -6.01 -20.53 -1.55
CA SER A 448 -6.34 -20.23 -0.16
C SER A 448 -6.86 -18.81 0.03
N LEU A 449 -7.62 -18.59 1.10
CA LEU A 449 -8.00 -17.25 1.54
C LEU A 449 -6.80 -16.45 2.06
N ALA A 450 -5.73 -17.12 2.52
CA ALA A 450 -4.45 -16.48 2.86
C ALA A 450 -3.84 -15.76 1.64
N LEU A 451 -3.87 -16.39 0.46
CA LEU A 451 -3.40 -15.77 -0.77
C LEU A 451 -4.28 -14.57 -1.16
N ALA A 452 -5.61 -14.71 -1.04
CA ALA A 452 -6.52 -13.60 -1.30
C ALA A 452 -6.21 -12.40 -0.39
N MET A 453 -6.02 -12.65 0.91
CA MET A 453 -5.64 -11.63 1.89
C MET A 453 -4.31 -10.98 1.52
N TYR A 454 -3.30 -11.78 1.16
CA TYR A 454 -2.01 -11.27 0.73
C TYR A 454 -2.10 -10.35 -0.48
N CYS A 455 -2.82 -10.77 -1.53
CA CYS A 455 -2.98 -10.01 -2.76
C CYS A 455 -3.60 -8.64 -2.53
N VAL A 456 -4.40 -8.49 -1.48
CA VAL A 456 -5.03 -7.21 -1.13
C VAL A 456 -4.15 -6.37 -0.19
N ILE A 457 -3.46 -6.99 0.77
CA ILE A 457 -2.54 -6.27 1.67
C ILE A 457 -1.34 -5.71 0.89
N PHE A 458 -0.74 -6.50 0.00
CA PHE A 458 0.46 -6.12 -0.73
C PHE A 458 0.37 -4.74 -1.39
N PRO A 459 -0.66 -4.43 -2.21
CA PRO A 459 -0.81 -3.10 -2.78
C PRO A 459 -1.31 -2.05 -1.78
N ALA A 460 -2.05 -2.43 -0.73
CA ALA A 460 -2.44 -1.48 0.32
C ALA A 460 -1.22 -0.91 1.09
N LEU A 461 -0.10 -1.65 1.15
CA LEU A 461 1.15 -1.16 1.73
C LEU A 461 1.66 0.11 1.06
N PHE A 462 1.45 0.27 -0.26
CA PHE A 462 1.82 1.50 -0.97
C PHE A 462 1.18 2.73 -0.33
N GLN A 463 -0.12 2.66 -0.07
CA GLN A 463 -0.87 3.76 0.53
C GLN A 463 -0.49 3.98 2.00
N VAL A 464 -0.24 2.91 2.76
CA VAL A 464 0.22 2.99 4.15
C VAL A 464 1.54 3.75 4.26
N ILE A 465 2.41 3.67 3.25
CA ILE A 465 3.72 4.33 3.24
C ILE A 465 3.60 5.79 2.82
N ILE A 466 2.99 6.04 1.65
CA ILE A 466 2.99 7.37 1.04
C ILE A 466 2.09 8.33 1.80
N ARG A 467 1.01 7.85 2.42
CA ARG A 467 0.09 8.68 3.18
C ARG A 467 0.06 8.26 4.64
N GLY A 468 0.75 9.02 5.48
CA GLY A 468 0.69 8.97 6.93
C GLY A 468 -0.60 9.60 7.44
N TYR A 469 -1.55 8.73 7.77
CA TYR A 469 -2.70 9.04 8.63
C TYR A 469 -3.31 7.70 9.05
N MET A 470 -2.78 7.13 10.12
CA MET A 470 -3.12 5.80 10.60
C MET A 470 -4.62 5.61 10.83
N PRO A 471 -5.42 6.59 11.28
CA PRO A 471 -6.87 6.41 11.33
C PRO A 471 -7.48 5.98 10.00
N GLN A 472 -7.13 6.67 8.92
CA GLN A 472 -7.62 6.34 7.59
C GLN A 472 -7.04 5.02 7.08
N ASN A 473 -5.73 4.79 7.28
CA ASN A 473 -5.09 3.54 6.84
C ASN A 473 -5.62 2.32 7.60
N PHE A 474 -5.88 2.46 8.90
CA PHE A 474 -6.47 1.43 9.74
C PHE A 474 -7.89 1.12 9.30
N SER A 475 -8.76 2.13 9.14
CA SER A 475 -10.11 1.92 8.65
C SER A 475 -10.12 1.33 7.23
N MET A 476 -9.25 1.80 6.33
CA MET A 476 -9.05 1.18 5.02
C MET A 476 -8.75 -0.31 5.16
N LEU A 477 -7.73 -0.69 5.93
CA LEU A 477 -7.36 -2.11 6.12
C LEU A 477 -8.47 -2.93 6.75
N VAL A 478 -9.20 -2.39 7.74
CA VAL A 478 -10.33 -3.10 8.37
C VAL A 478 -11.42 -3.43 7.34
N PHE A 479 -11.90 -2.44 6.59
CA PHE A 479 -12.94 -2.67 5.57
C PHE A 479 -12.43 -3.52 4.41
N LEU A 480 -11.17 -3.33 4.02
CA LEU A 480 -10.54 -4.08 2.96
C LEU A 480 -10.38 -5.56 3.32
N LEU A 481 -10.08 -5.90 4.58
CA LEU A 481 -9.85 -7.28 5.03
C LEU A 481 -11.11 -7.97 5.56
N ALA A 482 -12.12 -7.22 6.00
CA ALA A 482 -13.35 -7.76 6.58
C ALA A 482 -14.05 -8.82 5.70
N PRO A 483 -14.22 -8.64 4.37
CA PRO A 483 -14.88 -9.64 3.53
C PRO A 483 -14.15 -10.99 3.51
N ILE A 484 -12.82 -10.97 3.52
CA ILE A 484 -11.99 -12.19 3.53
C ILE A 484 -12.06 -12.87 4.91
N ALA A 485 -11.99 -12.08 5.99
CA ALA A 485 -12.12 -12.61 7.34
C ALA A 485 -13.51 -13.23 7.60
N MET A 486 -14.58 -12.59 7.12
CA MET A 486 -15.95 -13.14 7.20
C MET A 486 -16.10 -14.43 6.40
N ALA A 487 -15.52 -14.49 5.19
CA ALA A 487 -15.51 -15.71 4.39
C ALA A 487 -14.76 -16.85 5.07
N GLU A 488 -13.64 -16.58 5.73
CA GLU A 488 -12.85 -17.56 6.49
C GLU A 488 -13.63 -18.12 7.70
N LEU A 489 -14.30 -17.24 8.47
CA LEU A 489 -15.12 -17.67 9.60
C LEU A 489 -16.22 -18.67 9.18
N LEU A 490 -16.80 -18.48 8.00
CA LEU A 490 -17.79 -19.40 7.43
C LEU A 490 -17.16 -20.65 6.83
N ASN A 491 -15.94 -20.57 6.28
CA ASN A 491 -15.21 -21.73 5.78
C ASN A 491 -14.88 -22.71 6.93
N ASN A 492 -14.42 -22.19 8.07
CA ASN A 492 -14.04 -23.01 9.23
C ASN A 492 -15.23 -23.72 9.89
N ARG A 493 -16.39 -23.07 9.99
CA ARG A 493 -17.62 -23.68 10.56
C ARG A 493 -18.17 -24.88 9.79
N ASN A 494 -17.75 -25.08 8.55
CA ASN A 494 -18.18 -26.21 7.73
C ASN A 494 -17.12 -27.34 7.68
N CYS A 495 -15.98 -27.16 8.34
CA CYS A 495 -14.92 -28.17 8.45
C CYS A 495 -14.93 -28.90 9.80
N GLU A 496 -15.66 -28.36 10.78
CA GLU A 496 -16.11 -29.03 12.01
C GLU A 496 -17.49 -29.63 11.76
#